data_AF-A0A2P2C3S1-F1
#
_entry.id   AF-A0A2P2C3S1-F1
#
_cell.length_a   1.000
_cell.length_b   1.000
_cell.length_c   1.000
_cell.angle_alpha   90.00
_cell.angle_beta   90.00
_cell.angle_gamma   90.00
#
_symmetry.space_group_name_H-M   'P 1'
#
loop_
_entity.id
_entity.type
_entity.pdbx_description
1 polymer ?
#
loop_
_entity_poly.entity_id
_entity_poly.type
_entity_poly.pdbx_seq_one_letter_code
_entity_poly.pdbx_strand_id
1 'polypeptide(L)'
;MKTGNSSDSPARIRLRRVSLAAAAALTLGGLAPLPTASAAVDTGSITGVVTDDLSGDPLAGIEVAVWDLGPYGDVLVGSDTTDSAGTYTIDNIPVDPYYKVQFTDPTGDHAMEFYDDAIAAPPYAQWVPVTADHATPDVDASLEAGSKIAGWLTNAAGLPVDDGTVTLWWQVGPDSYTRVADYDVAPDGHYTVPGVRGAESYVVEFVDRETGAREAWDDATGVLSATPIRVTSGIDMTGLDAVLGGTVANTAAPTITGVAQVGQTLTAAPGTWSPASTTVAYRWVVGDDTTPNDDPTGATYVPTAQDIGKTIRVEATGTRGAGWTPATAWSGATAPVAAAPVPVPTPVVRTFTHGERPRITGKLRVGRTVRVATGTFTPSPTTVSFVWYANGKVIKNATKKRLTLKKKQLGKRLTVVVTASAPSYESFSVRSKRSPKVTG
;
A
#
# COMPACT_ATOMS: atom_id res chain seq x y z
N MET A 1 -47.50 -10.04 63.15
CA MET A 1 -47.71 -11.44 62.68
C MET A 1 -46.36 -11.94 62.17
N LYS A 2 -45.61 -12.67 63.02
CA LYS A 2 -45.37 -14.14 62.95
C LYS A 2 -44.59 -14.55 61.68
N THR A 3 -43.25 -14.63 61.76
CA THR A 3 -42.38 -15.83 62.02
C THR A 3 -42.28 -16.75 60.81
N GLY A 4 -41.14 -17.28 60.35
CA GLY A 4 -39.76 -17.26 60.83
C GLY A 4 -38.88 -18.16 59.95
N ASN A 5 -37.59 -17.82 59.94
CA ASN A 5 -36.36 -18.59 59.67
C ASN A 5 -36.42 -20.10 59.31
N SER A 6 -35.61 -20.51 58.32
CA SER A 6 -34.31 -21.21 58.51
C SER A 6 -34.01 -22.29 57.46
N SER A 7 -32.73 -22.30 57.09
CA SER A 7 -31.92 -23.29 56.36
C SER A 7 -32.13 -24.77 56.73
N ASP A 8 -31.94 -25.70 55.79
CA ASP A 8 -30.91 -26.76 55.90
C ASP A 8 -30.72 -27.61 54.61
N SER A 9 -29.55 -28.26 54.52
CA SER A 9 -28.96 -29.07 53.44
C SER A 9 -29.58 -30.48 53.23
N PRO A 10 -29.27 -31.21 52.14
CA PRO A 10 -29.96 -32.45 51.78
C PRO A 10 -29.36 -33.72 52.42
N ALA A 11 -30.25 -34.63 52.86
CA ALA A 11 -29.91 -35.94 53.40
C ALA A 11 -30.19 -37.08 52.39
N ARG A 12 -29.24 -38.00 52.30
CA ARG A 12 -29.20 -39.22 51.47
C ARG A 12 -30.33 -40.19 51.79
N ILE A 13 -30.92 -40.85 50.78
CA ILE A 13 -31.78 -42.03 50.98
C ILE A 13 -31.36 -43.20 50.08
N ARG A 14 -31.11 -44.34 50.74
CA ARG A 14 -30.80 -45.68 50.22
C ARG A 14 -32.00 -46.29 49.50
N LEU A 15 -31.80 -46.94 48.34
CA LEU A 15 -32.82 -47.80 47.74
C LEU A 15 -32.94 -49.15 48.49
N ARG A 16 -34.17 -49.46 48.90
CA ARG A 16 -34.59 -50.79 49.37
C ARG A 16 -34.96 -51.67 48.16
N ARG A 17 -34.55 -52.93 48.22
CA ARG A 17 -34.98 -54.01 47.32
C ARG A 17 -36.49 -54.28 47.49
N VAL A 18 -37.20 -54.42 46.39
CA VAL A 18 -38.50 -55.12 46.33
C VAL A 18 -38.39 -56.21 45.29
N SER A 19 -38.50 -57.45 45.74
CA SER A 19 -38.70 -58.62 44.90
C SER A 19 -40.20 -58.76 44.64
N LEU A 20 -40.60 -58.92 43.39
CA LEU A 20 -41.89 -59.49 43.05
C LEU A 20 -41.70 -60.49 41.91
N ALA A 21 -41.98 -61.76 42.21
CA ALA A 21 -42.07 -62.83 41.24
C ALA A 21 -43.46 -62.80 40.59
N ALA A 22 -43.50 -62.90 39.27
CA ALA A 22 -44.66 -63.38 38.54
C ALA A 22 -44.15 -64.23 37.37
N ALA A 23 -44.40 -65.53 37.46
CA ALA A 23 -44.13 -66.48 36.41
C ALA A 23 -45.20 -66.38 35.34
N ALA A 24 -44.79 -66.11 34.09
CA ALA A 24 -45.56 -66.41 32.91
C ALA A 24 -44.61 -67.10 31.92
N ALA A 25 -44.83 -68.40 31.72
CA ALA A 25 -44.15 -69.15 30.68
C ALA A 25 -44.66 -68.66 29.32
N LEU A 26 -43.80 -67.96 28.58
CA LEU A 26 -43.99 -67.69 27.16
C LEU A 26 -42.84 -68.33 26.38
N THR A 27 -43.24 -69.02 25.33
CA THR A 27 -42.48 -69.84 24.38
C THR A 27 -41.20 -69.21 23.85
N LEU A 28 -40.14 -70.02 23.74
CA LEU A 28 -38.89 -69.70 23.04
C LEU A 28 -39.17 -69.22 21.60
N GLY A 29 -38.78 -67.99 21.31
CA GLY A 29 -38.68 -67.45 19.95
C GLY A 29 -37.50 -66.47 19.90
N GLY A 30 -36.37 -66.96 19.40
CA GLY A 30 -35.20 -66.19 18.95
C GLY A 30 -34.79 -64.97 19.78
N LEU A 31 -33.90 -65.16 20.76
CA LEU A 31 -32.96 -64.09 21.10
C LEU A 31 -32.14 -63.81 19.85
N ALA A 32 -32.38 -62.68 19.18
CA ALA A 32 -31.37 -62.08 18.33
C ALA A 32 -30.10 -61.89 19.19
N PRO A 33 -28.90 -62.20 18.68
CA PRO A 33 -27.70 -61.84 19.40
C PRO A 33 -27.74 -60.33 19.66
N LEU A 34 -27.41 -59.92 20.89
CA LEU A 34 -27.04 -58.53 21.15
C LEU A 34 -25.98 -58.14 20.11
N PRO A 35 -26.02 -56.93 19.53
CA PRO A 35 -24.96 -56.50 18.64
C PRO A 35 -23.63 -56.69 19.38
N THR A 36 -22.73 -57.36 18.66
CA THR A 36 -21.37 -57.70 19.04
C THR A 36 -20.64 -56.54 19.68
N ALA A 37 -19.69 -56.86 20.56
CA ALA A 37 -18.67 -55.93 21.07
C ALA A 37 -18.26 -54.92 19.99
N SER A 38 -18.14 -53.65 20.39
CA SER A 38 -17.42 -52.64 19.59
C SER A 38 -16.15 -53.30 19.06
N ALA A 39 -15.93 -53.25 17.75
CA ALA A 39 -14.67 -53.69 17.19
C ALA A 39 -13.56 -52.98 17.98
N ALA A 40 -12.65 -53.74 18.59
CA ALA A 40 -11.47 -53.17 19.18
C ALA A 40 -10.73 -52.44 18.05
N VAL A 41 -10.50 -51.14 18.23
CA VAL A 41 -9.67 -50.39 17.30
C VAL A 41 -8.24 -50.83 17.60
N ASP A 42 -7.52 -51.26 16.57
CA ASP A 42 -6.10 -51.58 16.73
C ASP A 42 -5.39 -50.29 17.19
N THR A 43 -4.55 -50.42 18.22
CA THR A 43 -3.83 -49.28 18.80
C THR A 43 -2.34 -49.59 18.92
N GLY A 44 -1.53 -48.55 18.99
CA GLY A 44 -0.12 -48.61 19.32
C GLY A 44 0.24 -47.52 20.34
N SER A 45 1.52 -47.18 20.43
CA SER A 45 2.01 -46.09 21.28
C SER A 45 3.09 -45.25 20.62
N ILE A 46 3.33 -44.07 21.15
CA ILE A 46 4.46 -43.19 20.78
C ILE A 46 5.32 -42.96 22.03
N THR A 47 6.64 -43.05 21.89
CA THR A 47 7.60 -42.84 22.99
C THR A 47 8.77 -41.98 22.52
N GLY A 48 9.31 -41.17 23.42
CA GLY A 48 10.49 -40.37 23.15
C GLY A 48 11.04 -39.69 24.41
N VAL A 49 12.04 -38.84 24.20
CA VAL A 49 12.70 -38.01 25.21
C VAL A 49 12.73 -36.55 24.75
N VAL A 50 12.53 -35.63 25.68
CA VAL A 50 12.67 -34.19 25.45
C VAL A 50 13.85 -33.64 26.25
N THR A 51 14.69 -32.84 25.58
CA THR A 51 15.90 -32.23 26.15
C THR A 51 15.97 -30.74 25.85
N ASP A 52 16.78 -30.00 26.59
CA ASP A 52 17.12 -28.60 26.32
C ASP A 52 18.20 -28.53 25.24
N ASP A 53 17.99 -27.70 24.22
CA ASP A 53 18.87 -27.66 23.04
C ASP A 53 20.28 -27.12 23.32
N LEU A 54 20.41 -26.27 24.34
CA LEU A 54 21.69 -25.65 24.68
C LEU A 54 22.54 -26.55 25.58
N SER A 55 21.94 -27.16 26.59
CA SER A 55 22.61 -27.95 27.63
C SER A 55 22.60 -29.45 27.35
N GLY A 56 21.61 -29.94 26.61
CA GLY A 56 21.32 -31.36 26.44
C GLY A 56 20.70 -32.02 27.68
N ASP A 57 20.32 -31.25 28.70
CA ASP A 57 19.71 -31.77 29.92
C ASP A 57 18.26 -32.23 29.66
N PRO A 58 17.78 -33.29 30.32
CA PRO A 58 16.39 -33.74 30.17
C PRO A 58 15.39 -32.72 30.71
N LEU A 59 14.32 -32.49 29.95
CA LEU A 59 13.26 -31.55 30.32
C LEU A 59 12.03 -32.28 30.86
N ALA A 60 11.73 -32.03 32.14
CA ALA A 60 10.53 -32.55 32.81
C ALA A 60 9.36 -31.55 32.70
N GLY A 61 8.13 -32.07 32.66
CA GLY A 61 6.94 -31.22 32.63
C GLY A 61 6.57 -30.69 31.25
N ILE A 62 7.21 -31.18 30.18
CA ILE A 62 6.85 -30.86 28.80
C ILE A 62 5.60 -31.67 28.43
N GLU A 63 4.57 -30.98 27.96
CA GLU A 63 3.38 -31.61 27.42
C GLU A 63 3.67 -32.10 25.99
N VAL A 64 3.48 -33.39 25.77
CA VAL A 64 3.57 -34.01 24.45
C VAL A 64 2.19 -34.42 24.01
N ALA A 65 1.70 -33.85 22.92
CA ALA A 65 0.34 -34.04 22.42
C ALA A 65 0.32 -34.60 21.00
N VAL A 66 -0.52 -35.62 20.78
CA VAL A 66 -0.71 -36.30 19.50
C VAL A 66 -2.06 -35.88 18.93
N TRP A 67 -2.04 -35.31 17.73
CA TRP A 67 -3.20 -34.78 17.06
C TRP A 67 -3.47 -35.49 15.73
N ASP A 68 -4.73 -35.79 15.48
CA ASP A 68 -5.25 -36.28 14.20
C ASP A 68 -5.86 -35.14 13.40
N LEU A 69 -5.69 -35.17 12.07
CA LEU A 69 -6.32 -34.23 11.16
C LEU A 69 -7.70 -34.72 10.75
N GLY A 70 -8.69 -34.29 11.51
CA GLY A 70 -10.08 -34.50 11.15
C GLY A 70 -10.53 -33.63 9.97
N PRO A 71 -11.60 -34.02 9.26
CA PRO A 71 -12.18 -33.23 8.17
C PRO A 71 -12.76 -31.86 8.63
N TYR A 72 -12.85 -31.64 9.94
CA TYR A 72 -13.38 -30.42 10.55
C TYR A 72 -12.37 -29.70 11.45
N GLY A 73 -11.11 -30.17 11.51
CA GLY A 73 -10.05 -29.61 12.35
C GLY A 73 -9.27 -30.67 13.12
N ASP A 74 -8.23 -30.21 13.82
CA ASP A 74 -7.35 -31.06 14.63
C ASP A 74 -8.11 -31.64 15.84
N VAL A 75 -7.92 -32.93 16.10
CA VAL A 75 -8.50 -33.65 17.23
C VAL A 75 -7.38 -34.20 18.11
N LEU A 76 -7.40 -33.88 19.40
CA LEU A 76 -6.45 -34.45 20.35
C LEU A 76 -6.74 -35.94 20.53
N VAL A 77 -5.75 -36.78 20.24
CA VAL A 77 -5.85 -38.25 20.27
C VAL A 77 -5.28 -38.80 21.56
N GLY A 78 -4.18 -38.23 22.01
CA GLY A 78 -3.48 -38.65 23.22
C GLY A 78 -2.45 -37.60 23.62
N SER A 79 -2.06 -37.64 24.89
CA SER A 79 -1.08 -36.74 25.46
C SER A 79 -0.40 -37.38 26.65
N ASP A 80 0.84 -37.00 26.91
CA ASP A 80 1.57 -37.33 28.12
C ASP A 80 2.43 -36.13 28.56
N THR A 81 3.02 -36.20 29.75
CA THR A 81 3.93 -35.17 30.26
C THR A 81 5.25 -35.81 30.63
N THR A 82 6.36 -35.22 30.16
CA THR A 82 7.69 -35.77 30.39
C THR A 82 8.04 -35.86 31.87
N ASP A 83 8.68 -36.96 32.25
CA ASP A 83 9.17 -37.18 33.62
C ASP A 83 10.51 -36.47 33.89
N SER A 84 11.11 -36.70 35.06
CA SER A 84 12.42 -36.12 35.43
C SER A 84 13.59 -36.53 34.53
N ALA A 85 13.44 -37.60 33.74
CA ALA A 85 14.40 -38.04 32.75
C ALA A 85 14.04 -37.54 31.34
N GLY A 86 13.06 -36.65 31.22
CA GLY A 86 12.58 -36.12 29.95
C GLY A 86 11.77 -37.12 29.15
N THR A 87 11.46 -38.30 29.70
CA THR A 87 10.85 -39.41 28.96
C THR A 87 9.33 -39.31 29.00
N TYR A 88 8.66 -39.69 27.92
CA TYR A 88 7.20 -39.78 27.84
C TYR A 88 6.73 -41.05 27.11
N THR A 89 5.49 -41.44 27.33
CA THR A 89 4.84 -42.57 26.63
C THR A 89 3.33 -42.30 26.49
N ILE A 90 2.86 -42.25 25.25
CA ILE A 90 1.44 -42.06 24.93
C ILE A 90 0.90 -43.37 24.36
N ASP A 91 0.15 -44.10 25.18
CA ASP A 91 -0.43 -45.40 24.85
C ASP A 91 -1.85 -45.32 24.25
N ASN A 92 -2.31 -46.42 23.67
CA ASN A 92 -3.67 -46.61 23.14
C ASN A 92 -4.04 -45.62 22.01
N ILE A 93 -3.06 -45.20 21.22
CA ILE A 93 -3.29 -44.34 20.05
C ILE A 93 -3.80 -45.24 18.91
N PRO A 94 -4.92 -44.92 18.25
CA PRO A 94 -5.38 -45.66 17.07
C PRO A 94 -4.29 -45.76 15.99
N VAL A 95 -4.36 -46.80 15.17
CA VAL A 95 -3.44 -46.96 14.04
C VAL A 95 -3.77 -45.93 12.95
N ASP A 96 -2.85 -45.01 12.69
CA ASP A 96 -2.88 -44.08 11.57
C ASP A 96 -1.44 -43.66 11.17
N PRO A 97 -1.14 -43.52 9.87
CA PRO A 97 0.17 -43.04 9.41
C PRO A 97 0.39 -41.51 9.56
N TYR A 98 -0.64 -40.72 9.88
CA TYR A 98 -0.61 -39.25 9.78
C TYR A 98 -0.91 -38.55 11.11
N TYR A 99 -0.18 -38.87 12.17
CA TYR A 99 -0.24 -38.07 13.39
C TYR A 99 0.75 -36.90 13.38
N LYS A 100 0.29 -35.79 13.92
CA LYS A 100 1.11 -34.64 14.30
C LYS A 100 1.45 -34.75 15.78
N VAL A 101 2.73 -34.66 16.13
CA VAL A 101 3.20 -34.65 17.53
C VAL A 101 3.72 -33.26 17.86
N GLN A 102 3.22 -32.67 18.93
CA GLN A 102 3.56 -31.33 19.41
C GLN A 102 4.19 -31.41 20.79
N PHE A 103 5.26 -30.65 21.00
CA PHE A 103 5.96 -30.50 22.28
C PHE A 103 5.73 -29.07 22.78
N THR A 104 5.16 -28.95 23.98
CA THR A 104 4.81 -27.65 24.57
C THR A 104 5.31 -27.58 26.00
N ASP A 105 6.11 -26.56 26.31
CA ASP A 105 6.39 -26.18 27.69
C ASP A 105 5.24 -25.29 28.21
N PRO A 106 4.42 -25.75 29.18
CA PRO A 106 3.30 -24.95 29.68
C PRO A 106 3.69 -23.63 30.33
N THR A 107 4.96 -23.48 30.73
CA THR A 107 5.50 -22.23 31.30
C THR A 107 5.92 -21.23 30.23
N GLY A 108 6.14 -21.72 29.00
CA GLY A 108 6.66 -20.95 27.87
C GLY A 108 8.15 -20.64 27.96
N ASP A 109 8.90 -21.26 28.88
CA ASP A 109 10.33 -21.03 29.05
C ASP A 109 11.16 -21.73 27.96
N HIS A 110 10.62 -22.79 27.34
CA HIS A 110 11.12 -23.40 26.11
C HIS A 110 10.14 -23.19 24.95
N ALA A 111 10.69 -23.14 23.72
CA ALA A 111 9.90 -22.92 22.53
C ALA A 111 8.99 -24.13 22.24
N MET A 112 7.77 -23.85 21.78
CA MET A 112 6.89 -24.87 21.25
C MET A 112 7.40 -25.31 19.87
N GLU A 113 7.34 -26.62 19.61
CA GLU A 113 7.62 -27.17 18.29
C GLU A 113 6.79 -28.43 18.02
N PHE A 114 6.81 -28.83 16.75
CA PHE A 114 6.32 -30.12 16.28
C PHE A 114 7.51 -31.03 15.97
N TYR A 115 7.24 -32.33 15.96
CA TYR A 115 8.25 -33.35 15.69
C TYR A 115 9.07 -33.07 14.42
N ASP A 116 10.37 -33.39 14.54
CA ASP A 116 11.43 -33.11 13.56
C ASP A 116 11.74 -31.61 13.40
N ASP A 117 11.94 -30.92 14.54
CA ASP A 117 12.41 -29.54 14.65
C ASP A 117 11.55 -28.52 13.86
N ALA A 118 10.23 -28.71 13.87
CA ALA A 118 9.30 -27.95 13.03
C ALA A 118 8.50 -26.90 13.80
N ILE A 119 8.48 -25.65 13.32
CA ILE A 119 7.75 -24.53 13.95
C ILE A 119 6.22 -24.66 13.81
N ALA A 120 5.77 -25.28 12.73
CA ALA A 120 4.36 -25.36 12.38
C ALA A 120 3.94 -26.79 12.03
N ALA A 121 2.63 -27.04 12.14
CA ALA A 121 2.02 -28.29 11.75
C ALA A 121 2.38 -28.68 10.30
N PRO A 122 2.21 -29.96 9.91
CA PRO A 122 2.45 -30.39 8.54
C PRO A 122 1.77 -29.49 7.50
N PRO A 123 2.41 -29.22 6.36
CA PRO A 123 3.48 -30.02 5.75
C PRO A 123 4.90 -29.71 6.24
N TYR A 124 5.08 -28.83 7.23
CA TYR A 124 6.41 -28.48 7.74
C TYR A 124 6.96 -29.52 8.73
N ALA A 125 6.11 -30.03 9.63
CA ALA A 125 6.46 -31.13 10.52
C ALA A 125 6.40 -32.49 9.82
N GLN A 126 7.23 -33.43 10.28
CA GLN A 126 7.17 -34.81 9.82
C GLN A 126 5.98 -35.54 10.44
N TRP A 127 5.25 -36.32 9.63
CA TRP A 127 4.21 -37.22 10.13
C TRP A 127 4.81 -38.35 10.99
N VAL A 128 4.14 -38.64 12.11
CA VAL A 128 4.49 -39.76 12.99
C VAL A 128 3.47 -40.88 12.80
N PRO A 129 3.86 -42.03 12.23
CA PRO A 129 2.95 -43.16 12.08
C PRO A 129 2.81 -43.96 13.38
N VAL A 130 1.60 -44.47 13.64
CA VAL A 130 1.36 -45.48 14.68
C VAL A 130 0.94 -46.79 14.02
N THR A 131 1.51 -47.90 14.49
CA THR A 131 1.23 -49.24 13.99
C THR A 131 0.69 -50.14 15.10
N ALA A 132 -0.16 -51.11 14.74
CA ALA A 132 -0.88 -51.94 15.71
C ALA A 132 0.09 -52.70 16.62
N ASP A 133 -0.15 -52.66 17.93
CA ASP A 133 0.58 -53.39 18.97
C ASP A 133 2.11 -53.10 19.04
N HIS A 134 2.56 -51.97 18.50
CA HIS A 134 3.96 -51.54 18.55
C HIS A 134 4.09 -50.11 19.11
N ALA A 135 5.21 -49.87 19.79
CA ALA A 135 5.66 -48.52 20.07
C ALA A 135 6.35 -47.94 18.82
N THR A 136 6.06 -46.69 18.50
CA THR A 136 6.86 -45.85 17.60
C THR A 136 7.88 -45.10 18.48
N PRO A 137 9.15 -45.57 18.53
CA PRO A 137 10.18 -44.98 19.37
C PRO A 137 10.85 -43.78 18.70
N ASP A 138 11.77 -43.17 19.45
CA ASP A 138 12.69 -42.13 18.97
C ASP A 138 11.97 -40.89 18.42
N VAL A 139 10.77 -40.61 18.95
CA VAL A 139 10.03 -39.37 18.66
C VAL A 139 10.53 -38.29 19.61
N ASP A 140 11.80 -37.96 19.50
CA ASP A 140 12.50 -37.09 20.45
C ASP A 140 12.39 -35.59 20.07
N ALA A 141 12.64 -34.71 21.03
CA ALA A 141 12.71 -33.25 20.82
C ALA A 141 13.86 -32.59 21.61
N SER A 142 14.39 -31.50 21.06
CA SER A 142 15.47 -30.70 21.63
C SER A 142 15.01 -29.24 21.61
N LEU A 143 14.45 -28.77 22.73
CA LEU A 143 13.75 -27.49 22.77
C LEU A 143 14.72 -26.35 23.06
N GLU A 144 14.69 -25.32 22.22
CA GLU A 144 15.41 -24.07 22.48
C GLU A 144 14.66 -23.16 23.47
N ALA A 145 15.33 -22.11 23.94
CA ALA A 145 14.74 -21.15 24.88
C ALA A 145 13.54 -20.41 24.24
N GLY A 146 12.39 -20.49 24.90
CA GLY A 146 11.16 -19.84 24.49
C GLY A 146 11.20 -18.34 24.73
N SER A 147 10.62 -17.58 23.80
CA SER A 147 10.36 -16.15 23.97
C SER A 147 8.88 -15.90 24.19
N LYS A 148 8.52 -14.82 24.90
CA LYS A 148 7.11 -14.43 25.07
C LYS A 148 6.80 -13.21 24.22
N ILE A 149 5.68 -13.20 23.51
CA ILE A 149 5.14 -11.97 22.89
C ILE A 149 3.92 -11.53 23.71
N ALA A 150 3.94 -10.31 24.24
CA ALA A 150 2.88 -9.82 25.12
C ALA A 150 2.56 -8.34 24.90
N GLY A 151 1.32 -7.98 25.21
CA GLY A 151 0.79 -6.63 25.07
C GLY A 151 -0.64 -6.51 25.56
N TRP A 152 -1.26 -5.38 25.23
CA TRP A 152 -2.65 -5.07 25.50
C TRP A 152 -3.47 -5.03 24.22
N LEU A 153 -4.65 -5.65 24.25
CA LEU A 153 -5.67 -5.51 23.23
C LEU A 153 -6.83 -4.68 23.78
N THR A 154 -7.06 -3.52 23.16
CA THR A 154 -8.14 -2.61 23.53
C THR A 154 -9.01 -2.27 22.32
N ASN A 155 -10.18 -1.68 22.56
CA ASN A 155 -10.97 -1.06 21.52
C ASN A 155 -10.70 0.45 21.43
N ALA A 156 -11.26 1.15 20.44
CA ALA A 156 -11.07 2.60 20.30
C ALA A 156 -11.56 3.46 21.49
N ALA A 157 -12.36 2.91 22.41
CA ALA A 157 -12.73 3.61 23.65
C ALA A 157 -11.68 3.44 24.76
N GLY A 158 -10.60 2.70 24.51
CA GLY A 158 -9.58 2.34 25.48
C GLY A 158 -10.03 1.27 26.48
N LEU A 159 -11.12 0.56 26.19
CA LEU A 159 -11.59 -0.56 27.00
C LEU A 159 -10.94 -1.86 26.51
N PRO A 160 -10.68 -2.83 27.40
CA PRO A 160 -10.14 -4.12 26.99
C PRO A 160 -11.10 -4.86 26.06
N VAL A 161 -10.54 -5.65 25.15
CA VAL A 161 -11.28 -6.62 24.33
C VAL A 161 -11.20 -7.97 25.03
N ASP A 162 -12.30 -8.41 25.65
CA ASP A 162 -12.35 -9.59 26.53
C ASP A 162 -12.68 -10.91 25.81
N ASP A 163 -13.26 -10.87 24.59
CA ASP A 163 -13.36 -12.01 23.65
C ASP A 163 -12.38 -11.84 22.47
N GLY A 164 -11.17 -11.40 22.80
CA GLY A 164 -10.08 -11.22 21.86
C GLY A 164 -9.35 -12.52 21.55
N THR A 165 -8.87 -12.66 20.31
CA THR A 165 -7.89 -13.67 19.90
C THR A 165 -6.61 -13.00 19.45
N VAL A 166 -5.49 -13.63 19.75
CA VAL A 166 -4.19 -13.35 19.16
C VAL A 166 -3.73 -14.59 18.39
N THR A 167 -3.53 -14.44 17.08
CA THR A 167 -2.99 -15.50 16.23
C THR A 167 -1.55 -15.19 15.88
N LEU A 168 -0.66 -16.16 16.14
CA LEU A 168 0.73 -16.09 15.73
C LEU A 168 0.90 -16.71 14.35
N TRP A 169 1.46 -15.94 13.42
CA TRP A 169 1.75 -16.34 12.04
C TRP A 169 3.26 -16.37 11.80
N TRP A 170 3.81 -17.52 11.41
CA TRP A 170 5.23 -17.64 11.03
C TRP A 170 5.42 -17.28 9.56
N GLN A 171 6.38 -16.40 9.28
CA GLN A 171 6.74 -15.99 7.92
C GLN A 171 7.69 -17.02 7.28
N VAL A 172 7.12 -17.97 6.55
CA VAL A 172 7.87 -19.03 5.83
C VAL A 172 8.52 -18.53 4.54
N GLY A 173 8.12 -17.35 4.06
CA GLY A 173 8.71 -16.68 2.90
C GLY A 173 8.25 -15.23 2.79
N PRO A 174 8.77 -14.44 1.83
CA PRO A 174 8.55 -12.98 1.78
C PRO A 174 7.09 -12.56 1.91
N ASP A 175 6.17 -13.27 1.25
CA ASP A 175 4.72 -13.03 1.30
C ASP A 175 3.94 -14.31 1.64
N SER A 176 4.57 -15.24 2.37
CA SER A 176 4.00 -16.54 2.71
C SER A 176 4.04 -16.75 4.21
N TYR A 177 2.87 -17.01 4.79
CA TYR A 177 2.69 -17.15 6.23
C TYR A 177 1.92 -18.43 6.52
N THR A 178 2.28 -19.08 7.62
CA THR A 178 1.53 -20.22 8.16
C THR A 178 1.13 -19.93 9.60
N ARG A 179 -0.07 -20.38 9.97
CA ARG A 179 -0.59 -20.20 11.34
C ARG A 179 0.12 -21.17 12.27
N VAL A 180 0.67 -20.63 13.36
CA VAL A 180 1.34 -21.42 14.41
C VAL A 180 0.32 -21.83 15.46
N ALA A 181 -0.30 -20.84 16.12
CA ALA A 181 -1.27 -21.05 17.20
C ALA A 181 -2.16 -19.82 17.40
N ASP A 182 -3.29 -20.04 18.08
CA ASP A 182 -4.18 -19.00 18.59
C ASP A 182 -4.13 -18.97 20.11
N TYR A 183 -4.24 -17.76 20.67
CA TYR A 183 -4.25 -17.50 22.09
C TYR A 183 -5.42 -16.59 22.41
N ASP A 184 -6.12 -16.89 23.51
CA ASP A 184 -7.18 -16.01 24.00
C ASP A 184 -6.58 -14.81 24.73
N VAL A 185 -7.23 -13.66 24.56
CA VAL A 185 -6.94 -12.45 25.32
C VAL A 185 -7.62 -12.57 26.68
N ALA A 186 -6.92 -12.23 27.75
CA ALA A 186 -7.50 -12.23 29.08
C ALA A 186 -8.60 -11.16 29.20
N PRO A 187 -9.58 -11.31 30.12
CA PRO A 187 -10.68 -10.36 30.26
C PRO A 187 -10.27 -8.92 30.60
N ASP A 188 -9.04 -8.71 31.09
CA ASP A 188 -8.46 -7.39 31.33
C ASP A 188 -7.80 -6.78 30.09
N GLY A 189 -7.81 -7.49 28.95
CA GLY A 189 -7.21 -7.08 27.68
C GLY A 189 -5.75 -7.48 27.53
N HIS A 190 -5.12 -8.07 28.54
CA HIS A 190 -3.75 -8.54 28.42
C HIS A 190 -3.69 -9.84 27.62
N TYR A 191 -2.68 -9.98 26.77
CA TYR A 191 -2.43 -11.24 26.07
C TYR A 191 -0.97 -11.66 26.20
N THR A 192 -0.73 -12.95 26.10
CA THR A 192 0.64 -13.51 26.03
C THR A 192 0.63 -14.69 25.09
N VAL A 193 1.61 -14.69 24.18
CA VAL A 193 1.98 -15.79 23.32
C VAL A 193 3.27 -16.37 23.92
N PRO A 194 3.18 -17.45 24.72
CA PRO A 194 4.35 -18.10 25.32
C PRO A 194 5.08 -19.01 24.34
N GLY A 195 6.35 -19.34 24.63
CA GLY A 195 7.08 -20.38 23.93
C GLY A 195 7.31 -20.09 22.44
N VAL A 196 7.45 -18.83 22.06
CA VAL A 196 7.73 -18.43 20.67
C VAL A 196 9.17 -18.79 20.34
N ARG A 197 9.35 -19.55 19.26
CA ARG A 197 10.65 -19.95 18.76
C ARG A 197 11.46 -18.74 18.27
N GLY A 198 12.77 -18.76 18.55
CA GLY A 198 13.69 -17.66 18.24
C GLY A 198 14.22 -17.69 16.82
N ALA A 199 14.98 -16.65 16.44
CA ALA A 199 15.65 -16.48 15.14
C ALA A 199 14.73 -16.37 13.90
N GLU A 200 13.42 -16.47 14.11
CA GLU A 200 12.40 -16.44 13.08
C GLU A 200 11.66 -15.10 12.99
N SER A 201 10.87 -14.94 11.93
CA SER A 201 10.03 -13.76 11.70
C SER A 201 8.55 -14.14 11.80
N TYR A 202 7.80 -13.33 12.56
CA TYR A 202 6.39 -13.58 12.84
C TYR A 202 5.54 -12.35 12.58
N VAL A 203 4.25 -12.57 12.35
CA VAL A 203 3.22 -11.54 12.43
C VAL A 203 2.21 -11.96 13.48
N VAL A 204 1.74 -10.99 14.26
CA VAL A 204 0.69 -11.19 15.24
C VAL A 204 -0.60 -10.58 14.67
N GLU A 205 -1.65 -11.38 14.56
CA GLU A 205 -2.99 -10.92 14.19
C GLU A 205 -3.88 -10.86 15.43
N PHE A 206 -4.66 -9.79 15.53
CA PHE A 206 -5.58 -9.50 16.61
C PHE A 206 -7.01 -9.52 16.07
N VAL A 207 -7.90 -10.23 16.75
CA VAL A 207 -9.30 -10.34 16.36
C VAL A 207 -10.19 -10.16 17.58
N ASP A 208 -11.18 -9.29 17.47
CA ASP A 208 -12.32 -9.24 18.37
C ASP A 208 -13.40 -10.15 17.76
N ARG A 209 -13.69 -11.28 18.41
CA ARG A 209 -14.65 -12.26 17.89
C ARG A 209 -16.09 -11.77 18.00
N GLU A 210 -16.38 -10.86 18.92
CA GLU A 210 -17.73 -10.31 19.12
C GLU A 210 -18.08 -9.36 17.96
N THR A 211 -17.19 -8.42 17.65
CA THR A 211 -17.45 -7.41 16.62
C THR A 211 -16.95 -7.79 15.23
N GLY A 212 -16.05 -8.77 15.16
CA GLY A 212 -15.33 -9.15 13.94
C GLY A 212 -14.22 -8.18 13.53
N ALA A 213 -13.93 -7.15 14.35
CA ALA A 213 -12.83 -6.23 14.13
C ALA A 213 -11.50 -6.97 14.16
N ARG A 214 -10.59 -6.63 13.24
CA ARG A 214 -9.29 -7.30 13.14
C ARG A 214 -8.21 -6.37 12.63
N GLU A 215 -6.99 -6.62 13.06
CA GLU A 215 -5.78 -6.01 12.53
C GLU A 215 -4.59 -6.94 12.74
N ALA A 216 -3.49 -6.70 12.05
CA ALA A 216 -2.21 -7.31 12.33
C ALA A 216 -1.27 -6.26 12.92
N TRP A 217 -0.18 -6.74 13.52
CA TRP A 217 0.83 -5.94 14.20
C TRP A 217 1.21 -4.66 13.46
N ASP A 218 1.37 -3.58 14.24
CA ASP A 218 1.70 -2.22 13.82
C ASP A 218 0.66 -1.60 12.87
N ASP A 219 -0.60 -1.63 13.29
CA ASP A 219 -1.74 -1.03 12.58
C ASP A 219 -1.97 -1.55 11.14
N ALA A 220 -1.46 -2.75 10.85
CA ALA A 220 -1.63 -3.36 9.53
C ALA A 220 -3.04 -3.92 9.37
N THR A 221 -3.63 -3.76 8.19
CA THR A 221 -4.99 -4.24 7.92
C THR A 221 -5.10 -5.77 7.79
N GLY A 222 -3.98 -6.50 7.82
CA GLY A 222 -3.93 -7.95 7.78
C GLY A 222 -2.49 -8.47 7.69
N VAL A 223 -2.34 -9.80 7.80
CA VAL A 223 -1.03 -10.46 7.92
C VAL A 223 -0.07 -10.11 6.78
N LEU A 224 -0.55 -10.07 5.53
CA LEU A 224 0.31 -9.81 4.36
C LEU A 224 0.81 -8.37 4.25
N SER A 225 0.15 -7.40 4.91
CA SER A 225 0.58 -6.00 4.91
C SER A 225 1.31 -5.59 6.17
N ALA A 226 1.45 -6.50 7.14
CA ALA A 226 2.15 -6.26 8.39
C ALA A 226 3.68 -6.30 8.20
N THR A 227 4.38 -5.50 9.01
CA THR A 227 5.84 -5.63 9.12
C THR A 227 6.16 -6.77 10.08
N PRO A 228 6.88 -7.83 9.66
CA PRO A 228 7.19 -8.96 10.52
C PRO A 228 8.09 -8.57 11.70
N ILE A 229 7.79 -9.15 12.85
CA ILE A 229 8.56 -9.06 14.08
C ILE A 229 9.63 -10.15 14.04
N ARG A 230 10.89 -9.77 14.18
CA ARG A 230 11.98 -10.72 14.36
C ARG A 230 12.12 -11.08 15.83
N VAL A 231 11.96 -12.35 16.16
CA VAL A 231 12.04 -12.85 17.54
C VAL A 231 13.46 -13.36 17.81
N THR A 232 13.99 -13.06 19.01
CA THR A 232 15.30 -13.56 19.46
C THR A 232 15.08 -14.58 20.56
N SER A 233 15.67 -15.77 20.43
CA SER A 233 15.51 -16.88 21.38
C SER A 233 15.77 -16.45 22.83
N GLY A 234 14.89 -16.86 23.75
CA GLY A 234 14.92 -16.51 25.17
C GLY A 234 14.70 -15.02 25.51
N ILE A 235 14.25 -14.18 24.57
CA ILE A 235 14.04 -12.74 24.81
C ILE A 235 12.58 -12.36 24.62
N ASP A 236 11.94 -11.98 25.72
CA ASP A 236 10.55 -11.52 25.71
C ASP A 236 10.37 -10.19 24.96
N MET A 237 9.35 -10.18 24.10
CA MET A 237 8.87 -9.05 23.33
C MET A 237 7.61 -8.52 24.01
N THR A 238 7.70 -7.36 24.66
CA THR A 238 6.59 -6.76 25.42
C THR A 238 6.21 -5.39 24.88
N GLY A 239 5.00 -4.92 25.22
CA GLY A 239 4.48 -3.63 24.76
C GLY A 239 3.97 -3.67 23.32
N LEU A 240 3.59 -4.85 22.84
CA LEU A 240 2.98 -5.02 21.53
C LEU A 240 1.47 -4.74 21.62
N ASP A 241 1.11 -3.48 21.84
CA ASP A 241 -0.28 -3.11 22.06
C ASP A 241 -1.05 -2.92 20.74
N ALA A 242 -2.35 -3.25 20.74
CA ALA A 242 -3.24 -3.16 19.59
C ALA A 242 -4.60 -2.53 19.98
N VAL A 243 -5.23 -1.86 19.01
CA VAL A 243 -6.50 -1.14 19.18
C VAL A 243 -7.47 -1.54 18.09
N LEU A 244 -8.48 -2.33 18.41
CA LEU A 244 -9.46 -2.83 17.47
C LEU A 244 -10.70 -1.94 17.32
N GLY A 245 -11.08 -1.74 16.06
CA GLY A 245 -12.30 -1.05 15.67
C GLY A 245 -12.34 0.42 16.07
N GLY A 246 -13.47 1.08 15.79
CA GLY A 246 -13.67 2.49 16.11
C GLY A 246 -14.11 3.32 14.92
N THR A 247 -13.88 4.63 14.98
CA THR A 247 -14.14 5.56 13.87
C THR A 247 -12.83 6.14 13.38
N VAL A 248 -12.60 6.06 12.08
CA VAL A 248 -11.50 6.77 11.43
C VAL A 248 -11.71 8.27 11.66
N ALA A 249 -10.67 9.00 12.03
CA ALA A 249 -10.76 10.42 12.33
C ALA A 249 -9.76 11.23 11.50
N ASN A 250 -10.24 12.31 10.86
CA ASN A 250 -9.35 13.29 10.26
C ASN A 250 -8.77 14.20 11.35
N THR A 251 -7.45 14.23 11.48
CA THR A 251 -6.73 15.06 12.47
C THR A 251 -6.13 16.32 11.85
N ALA A 252 -6.01 16.37 10.53
CA ALA A 252 -5.73 17.59 9.76
C ALA A 252 -6.42 17.52 8.41
N ALA A 253 -7.09 18.62 8.04
CA ALA A 253 -7.92 18.68 6.84
C ALA A 253 -7.13 18.43 5.54
N PRO A 254 -7.75 17.82 4.52
CA PRO A 254 -7.17 17.72 3.19
C PRO A 254 -6.97 19.11 2.55
N THR A 255 -6.04 19.20 1.59
CA THR A 255 -5.72 20.45 0.91
C THR A 255 -5.70 20.29 -0.60
N ILE A 256 -5.99 21.37 -1.33
CA ILE A 256 -5.87 21.42 -2.79
C ILE A 256 -4.69 22.32 -3.16
N THR A 257 -3.82 21.84 -4.06
CA THR A 257 -2.74 22.61 -4.68
C THR A 257 -2.98 22.77 -6.19
N GLY A 258 -2.33 23.76 -6.80
CA GLY A 258 -2.54 24.14 -8.20
C GLY A 258 -3.32 25.44 -8.35
N VAL A 259 -3.49 25.87 -9.60
CA VAL A 259 -4.24 27.09 -9.94
C VAL A 259 -5.61 26.68 -10.45
N ALA A 260 -6.67 27.18 -9.82
CA ALA A 260 -8.05 26.96 -10.27
C ALA A 260 -8.28 27.71 -11.60
N GLN A 261 -7.94 27.04 -12.70
CA GLN A 261 -8.05 27.58 -14.05
C GLN A 261 -8.34 26.43 -15.03
N VAL A 262 -9.14 26.72 -16.05
CA VAL A 262 -9.48 25.73 -17.09
C VAL A 262 -8.21 25.12 -17.70
N GLY A 263 -8.16 23.79 -17.70
CA GLY A 263 -7.04 23.01 -18.25
C GLY A 263 -5.81 22.91 -17.35
N GLN A 264 -5.78 23.55 -16.17
CA GLN A 264 -4.72 23.37 -15.18
C GLN A 264 -5.07 22.23 -14.22
N THR A 265 -4.07 21.48 -13.78
CA THR A 265 -4.29 20.37 -12.82
C THR A 265 -4.37 20.91 -11.39
N LEU A 266 -5.43 20.54 -10.69
CA LEU A 266 -5.55 20.60 -9.24
C LEU A 266 -5.17 19.25 -8.65
N THR A 267 -4.45 19.27 -7.52
CA THR A 267 -3.98 18.06 -6.83
C THR A 267 -4.41 18.09 -5.36
N ALA A 268 -5.10 17.04 -4.92
CA ALA A 268 -5.51 16.84 -3.54
C ALA A 268 -4.39 16.20 -2.73
N ALA A 269 -4.19 16.69 -1.52
CA ALA A 269 -3.46 15.99 -0.47
C ALA A 269 -4.46 15.47 0.57
N PRO A 270 -4.23 14.27 1.14
CA PRO A 270 -5.22 13.57 1.97
C PRO A 270 -5.50 14.23 3.32
N GLY A 271 -4.62 15.09 3.81
CA GLY A 271 -4.59 15.48 5.21
C GLY A 271 -3.96 14.40 6.09
N THR A 272 -4.18 14.45 7.40
CA THR A 272 -3.75 13.39 8.33
C THR A 272 -4.95 12.70 8.94
N TRP A 273 -4.83 11.39 9.10
CA TRP A 273 -5.89 10.51 9.58
C TRP A 273 -5.36 9.65 10.73
N SER A 274 -6.24 9.33 11.67
CA SER A 274 -6.00 8.43 12.79
C SER A 274 -7.09 7.37 12.80
N PRO A 275 -6.78 6.11 13.10
CA PRO A 275 -5.45 5.52 13.32
C PRO A 275 -4.56 5.57 12.07
N ALA A 276 -3.27 5.22 12.21
CA ALA A 276 -2.34 5.12 11.09
C ALA A 276 -2.83 4.10 10.05
N SER A 277 -2.20 4.05 8.87
CA SER A 277 -2.56 3.12 7.79
C SER A 277 -3.99 3.28 7.22
N THR A 278 -4.61 4.45 7.41
CA THR A 278 -5.90 4.80 6.79
C THR A 278 -5.74 5.03 5.28
N THR A 279 -6.55 4.35 4.47
CA THR A 279 -6.63 4.59 3.02
C THR A 279 -7.57 5.74 2.73
N VAL A 280 -7.22 6.62 1.78
CA VAL A 280 -8.01 7.83 1.46
C VAL A 280 -8.47 7.81 0.01
N ALA A 281 -9.79 7.86 -0.19
CA ALA A 281 -10.43 8.10 -1.48
C ALA A 281 -10.87 9.56 -1.60
N TYR A 282 -10.98 10.06 -2.83
CA TYR A 282 -11.32 11.45 -3.10
C TYR A 282 -12.56 11.58 -3.98
N ARG A 283 -13.37 12.59 -3.68
CA ARG A 283 -14.46 13.11 -4.50
C ARG A 283 -14.31 14.61 -4.66
N TRP A 284 -14.19 15.08 -5.90
CA TRP A 284 -14.09 16.51 -6.22
C TRP A 284 -15.47 17.09 -6.39
N VAL A 285 -15.75 18.19 -5.69
CA VAL A 285 -17.06 18.86 -5.71
C VAL A 285 -16.91 20.26 -6.30
N VAL A 286 -17.71 20.53 -7.32
CA VAL A 286 -17.68 21.77 -8.08
C VAL A 286 -18.84 22.68 -7.66
N GLY A 287 -18.54 23.83 -7.08
CA GLY A 287 -19.56 24.75 -6.58
C GLY A 287 -20.29 24.17 -5.36
N ASP A 288 -21.62 24.18 -5.42
CA ASP A 288 -22.55 23.67 -4.41
C ASP A 288 -23.22 22.36 -4.84
N ASP A 289 -22.55 21.57 -5.68
CA ASP A 289 -23.09 20.30 -6.17
C ASP A 289 -23.48 19.35 -5.04
N THR A 290 -24.69 18.79 -5.16
CA THR A 290 -25.30 17.87 -4.21
C THR A 290 -25.58 16.49 -4.82
N THR A 291 -25.09 16.19 -6.03
CA THR A 291 -25.19 14.85 -6.63
C THR A 291 -23.84 14.12 -6.53
N PRO A 292 -23.63 13.27 -5.51
CA PRO A 292 -22.37 12.56 -5.29
C PRO A 292 -21.83 11.70 -6.43
N ASN A 293 -22.72 11.20 -7.30
CA ASN A 293 -22.42 10.05 -8.16
C ASN A 293 -21.84 10.45 -9.52
N ASP A 294 -21.93 11.72 -9.91
CA ASP A 294 -21.31 12.27 -11.11
C ASP A 294 -20.04 13.08 -10.83
N ASP A 295 -19.67 13.22 -9.55
CA ASP A 295 -18.45 13.89 -9.13
C ASP A 295 -17.18 13.15 -9.61
N PRO A 296 -16.16 13.89 -10.11
CA PRO A 296 -14.85 13.33 -10.42
C PRO A 296 -14.18 12.72 -9.18
N THR A 297 -13.49 11.61 -9.36
CA THR A 297 -12.74 10.91 -8.29
C THR A 297 -11.24 10.85 -8.58
N GLY A 298 -10.46 10.48 -7.55
CA GLY A 298 -9.00 10.35 -7.64
C GLY A 298 -8.25 11.59 -7.16
N ALA A 299 -6.93 11.51 -7.08
CA ALA A 299 -6.09 12.53 -6.43
C ALA A 299 -5.94 13.84 -7.23
N THR A 300 -6.42 13.89 -8.47
CA THR A 300 -6.27 15.05 -9.36
C THR A 300 -7.56 15.37 -10.09
N TYR A 301 -7.77 16.66 -10.35
CA TYR A 301 -8.88 17.16 -11.15
C TYR A 301 -8.41 18.27 -12.08
N VAL A 302 -8.95 18.31 -13.31
CA VAL A 302 -8.65 19.35 -14.30
C VAL A 302 -9.94 20.11 -14.58
N PRO A 303 -10.07 21.38 -14.12
CA PRO A 303 -11.26 22.18 -14.38
C PRO A 303 -11.49 22.36 -15.88
N THR A 304 -12.77 22.34 -16.25
CA THR A 304 -13.29 22.52 -17.60
C THR A 304 -13.93 23.90 -17.75
N ALA A 305 -14.35 24.23 -18.97
CA ALA A 305 -15.06 25.48 -19.24
C ALA A 305 -16.38 25.61 -18.46
N GLN A 306 -17.00 24.51 -18.04
CA GLN A 306 -18.26 24.52 -17.26
C GLN A 306 -18.06 24.92 -15.80
N ASP A 307 -16.81 24.94 -15.34
CA ASP A 307 -16.46 25.20 -13.94
C ASP A 307 -16.10 26.66 -13.70
N ILE A 308 -15.95 27.46 -14.77
CA ILE A 308 -15.58 28.87 -14.71
C ILE A 308 -16.48 29.62 -13.72
N GLY A 309 -15.86 30.33 -12.79
CA GLY A 309 -16.55 31.11 -11.75
C GLY A 309 -17.02 30.29 -10.53
N LYS A 310 -16.96 28.96 -10.58
CA LYS A 310 -17.27 28.09 -9.44
C LYS A 310 -16.01 27.84 -8.60
N THR A 311 -16.17 27.58 -7.31
CA THR A 311 -15.07 27.12 -6.43
C THR A 311 -15.01 25.60 -6.42
N ILE A 312 -13.82 25.03 -6.25
CA ILE A 312 -13.63 23.57 -6.15
C ILE A 312 -13.31 23.21 -4.69
N ARG A 313 -13.89 22.10 -4.22
CA ARG A 313 -13.50 21.43 -2.97
C ARG A 313 -13.21 19.97 -3.25
N VAL A 314 -12.51 19.31 -2.33
CA VAL A 314 -12.38 17.86 -2.32
C VAL A 314 -12.89 17.33 -0.99
N GLU A 315 -13.76 16.33 -1.05
CA GLU A 315 -14.09 15.48 0.08
C GLU A 315 -13.15 14.27 0.04
N ALA A 316 -12.43 14.07 1.14
CA ALA A 316 -11.58 12.92 1.36
C ALA A 316 -12.32 11.95 2.29
N THR A 317 -12.42 10.69 1.90
CA THR A 317 -13.01 9.61 2.71
C THR A 317 -11.90 8.70 3.19
N GLY A 318 -11.65 8.69 4.49
CA GLY A 318 -10.73 7.78 5.16
C GLY A 318 -11.42 6.45 5.48
N THR A 319 -10.84 5.35 5.04
CA THR A 319 -11.27 3.98 5.36
C THR A 319 -10.13 3.18 6.00
N ARG A 320 -10.50 2.29 6.91
CA ARG A 320 -9.63 1.24 7.47
C ARG A 320 -10.37 -0.08 7.36
N GLY A 321 -9.66 -1.21 7.56
CA GLY A 321 -10.19 -2.56 7.41
C GLY A 321 -11.43 -2.87 8.26
N ALA A 322 -11.83 -4.15 8.29
CA ALA A 322 -13.05 -4.58 8.98
C ALA A 322 -13.12 -4.10 10.45
N GLY A 323 -14.30 -3.66 10.89
CA GLY A 323 -14.54 -3.14 12.25
C GLY A 323 -14.32 -1.63 12.41
N TRP A 324 -13.80 -0.93 11.40
CA TRP A 324 -13.63 0.52 11.42
C TRP A 324 -14.73 1.25 10.64
N THR A 325 -15.33 2.26 11.27
CA THR A 325 -16.29 3.15 10.62
C THR A 325 -15.53 4.21 9.81
N PRO A 326 -15.78 4.33 8.49
CA PRO A 326 -15.18 5.38 7.67
C PRO A 326 -15.60 6.77 8.11
N ALA A 327 -14.77 7.78 7.81
CA ALA A 327 -15.12 9.18 8.00
C ALA A 327 -14.73 10.02 6.79
N THR A 328 -15.42 11.15 6.62
CA THR A 328 -15.11 12.12 5.58
C THR A 328 -14.58 13.43 6.16
N ALA A 329 -13.76 14.12 5.37
CA ALA A 329 -13.23 15.43 5.69
C ALA A 329 -13.15 16.29 4.42
N TRP A 330 -13.36 17.59 4.59
CA TRP A 330 -13.43 18.53 3.48
C TRP A 330 -12.19 19.42 3.42
N SER A 331 -11.74 19.70 2.21
CA SER A 331 -10.74 20.74 1.99
C SER A 331 -11.34 22.14 2.11
N GLY A 332 -10.47 23.14 2.25
CA GLY A 332 -10.84 24.50 1.90
C GLY A 332 -11.27 24.61 0.42
N ALA A 333 -12.08 25.63 0.12
CA ALA A 333 -12.46 25.93 -1.27
C ALA A 333 -11.32 26.63 -2.02
N THR A 334 -11.13 26.31 -3.30
CA THR A 334 -10.24 27.09 -4.16
C THR A 334 -10.79 28.49 -4.41
N ALA A 335 -9.96 29.37 -4.97
CA ALA A 335 -10.48 30.53 -5.69
C ALA A 335 -11.41 30.10 -6.84
N PRO A 336 -12.36 30.95 -7.28
CA PRO A 336 -13.19 30.66 -8.44
C PRO A 336 -12.35 30.31 -9.67
N VAL A 337 -12.77 29.30 -10.43
CA VAL A 337 -12.04 28.84 -11.62
C VAL A 337 -11.97 29.95 -12.66
N ALA A 338 -10.74 30.31 -13.06
CA ALA A 338 -10.49 31.27 -14.12
C ALA A 338 -10.56 30.61 -15.51
N ALA A 339 -10.92 31.37 -16.53
CA ALA A 339 -10.79 30.93 -17.92
C ALA A 339 -9.31 30.72 -18.29
N ALA A 340 -9.04 29.81 -19.23
CA ALA A 340 -7.71 29.70 -19.83
C ALA A 340 -7.34 31.01 -20.53
N PRO A 341 -6.05 31.42 -20.57
CA PRO A 341 -5.65 32.63 -21.26
C PRO A 341 -5.93 32.43 -22.75
N VAL A 342 -6.59 33.39 -23.38
CA VAL A 342 -6.71 33.39 -24.84
C VAL A 342 -5.32 33.60 -25.43
N PRO A 343 -4.80 32.71 -26.30
CA PRO A 343 -3.52 32.95 -26.95
C PRO A 343 -3.62 34.22 -27.78
N VAL A 344 -2.93 35.27 -27.35
CA VAL A 344 -2.79 36.50 -28.15
C VAL A 344 -1.95 36.11 -29.37
N PRO A 345 -2.43 36.29 -30.61
CA PRO A 345 -1.64 35.94 -31.78
C PRO A 345 -0.36 36.79 -31.77
N THR A 346 0.79 36.12 -31.77
CA THR A 346 2.07 36.79 -31.94
C THR A 346 2.04 37.53 -33.28
N PRO A 347 2.30 38.85 -33.33
CA PRO A 347 2.32 39.56 -34.61
C PRO A 347 3.44 38.96 -35.48
N VAL A 348 3.06 38.37 -36.61
CA VAL A 348 4.03 37.85 -37.58
C VAL A 348 4.69 39.04 -38.28
N VAL A 349 5.87 39.43 -37.82
CA VAL A 349 6.71 40.40 -38.52
C VAL A 349 7.24 39.73 -39.78
N ARG A 350 6.77 40.17 -40.96
CA ARG A 350 7.27 39.64 -42.23
C ARG A 350 8.51 40.41 -42.64
N THR A 351 9.55 39.70 -43.05
CA THR A 351 10.83 40.30 -43.48
C THR A 351 11.06 40.13 -44.97
N PHE A 352 11.72 41.10 -45.61
CA PHE A 352 12.26 40.91 -46.95
C PHE A 352 13.59 40.17 -46.92
N THR A 353 13.86 39.38 -47.95
CA THR A 353 15.22 38.96 -48.32
C THR A 353 15.68 39.68 -49.60
N HIS A 354 16.97 39.64 -49.90
CA HIS A 354 17.49 40.13 -51.18
C HIS A 354 18.29 39.06 -51.90
N GLY A 355 18.18 39.02 -53.22
CA GLY A 355 19.06 38.24 -54.08
C GLY A 355 20.20 39.11 -54.60
N GLU A 356 20.05 39.62 -55.82
CA GLU A 356 21.05 40.49 -56.41
C GLU A 356 21.11 41.83 -55.68
N ARG A 357 22.33 42.25 -55.31
CA ARG A 357 22.53 43.57 -54.69
C ARG A 357 22.31 44.71 -55.70
N PRO A 358 21.89 45.89 -55.24
CA PRO A 358 21.83 47.07 -56.09
C PRO A 358 23.18 47.40 -56.72
N ARG A 359 23.17 47.84 -57.98
CA ARG A 359 24.38 48.23 -58.72
C ARG A 359 24.23 49.61 -59.35
N ILE A 360 25.30 50.39 -59.31
CA ILE A 360 25.38 51.69 -60.00
C ILE A 360 25.86 51.43 -61.43
N THR A 361 25.07 51.84 -62.43
CA THR A 361 25.32 51.62 -63.85
C THR A 361 25.46 52.94 -64.61
N GLY A 362 26.19 52.92 -65.73
CA GLY A 362 26.47 54.08 -66.57
C GLY A 362 27.87 54.67 -66.38
N LYS A 363 28.23 55.63 -67.24
CA LYS A 363 29.56 56.26 -67.23
C LYS A 363 29.71 57.18 -66.02
N LEU A 364 30.69 56.91 -65.16
CA LEU A 364 31.03 57.69 -63.96
C LEU A 364 31.82 58.95 -64.32
N ARG A 365 31.19 59.87 -65.08
CA ARG A 365 31.82 61.12 -65.52
C ARG A 365 30.98 62.33 -65.10
N VAL A 366 31.61 63.42 -64.70
CA VAL A 366 30.92 64.68 -64.39
C VAL A 366 30.03 65.11 -65.57
N GLY A 367 28.83 65.61 -65.27
CA GLY A 367 27.80 65.96 -66.25
C GLY A 367 26.96 64.78 -66.76
N ARG A 368 27.37 63.53 -66.52
CA ARG A 368 26.60 62.33 -66.90
C ARG A 368 25.69 61.87 -65.77
N THR A 369 24.66 61.11 -66.16
CA THR A 369 23.69 60.52 -65.22
C THR A 369 23.93 59.02 -65.09
N VAL A 370 24.21 58.58 -63.86
CA VAL A 370 24.26 57.15 -63.51
C VAL A 370 22.90 56.68 -63.00
N ARG A 371 22.65 55.38 -63.08
CA ARG A 371 21.38 54.75 -62.70
C ARG A 371 21.63 53.63 -61.68
N VAL A 372 20.58 53.23 -60.97
CA VAL A 372 20.60 52.06 -60.09
C VAL A 372 19.89 50.91 -60.80
N ALA A 373 20.57 49.79 -60.97
CA ALA A 373 19.91 48.50 -61.06
C ALA A 373 19.53 48.11 -59.63
N THR A 374 18.22 48.06 -59.32
CA THR A 374 17.68 48.02 -57.94
C THR A 374 18.07 46.74 -57.19
N GLY A 375 18.46 45.68 -57.88
CA GLY A 375 18.60 44.35 -57.28
C GLY A 375 17.25 43.63 -57.17
N THR A 376 17.24 42.46 -56.55
CA THR A 376 16.02 41.67 -56.31
C THR A 376 15.72 41.59 -54.82
N PHE A 377 14.44 41.76 -54.48
CA PHE A 377 13.90 41.63 -53.13
C PHE A 377 12.77 40.60 -53.17
N THR A 378 12.70 39.73 -52.16
CA THR A 378 11.66 38.72 -52.04
C THR A 378 10.96 38.86 -50.68
N PRO A 379 9.63 39.06 -50.66
CA PRO A 379 8.76 39.29 -51.82
C PRO A 379 9.02 40.63 -52.51
N SER A 380 8.41 40.83 -53.68
CA SER A 380 8.49 42.10 -54.41
C SER A 380 7.93 43.26 -53.56
N PRO A 381 8.70 44.31 -53.29
CA PRO A 381 8.24 45.44 -52.50
C PRO A 381 7.26 46.30 -53.27
N THR A 382 6.28 46.87 -52.56
CA THR A 382 5.36 47.88 -53.11
C THR A 382 6.08 49.20 -53.38
N THR A 383 7.07 49.55 -52.55
CA THR A 383 7.85 50.79 -52.67
C THR A 383 9.34 50.52 -52.54
N VAL A 384 10.13 51.18 -53.40
CA VAL A 384 11.60 51.24 -53.30
C VAL A 384 12.07 52.68 -53.23
N SER A 385 12.89 53.00 -52.23
CA SER A 385 13.52 54.32 -52.08
C SER A 385 15.04 54.23 -52.21
N PHE A 386 15.66 55.34 -52.60
CA PHE A 386 17.11 55.40 -52.84
C PHE A 386 17.73 56.49 -51.98
N VAL A 387 18.92 56.25 -51.45
CA VAL A 387 19.77 57.29 -50.86
C VAL A 387 21.17 57.15 -51.42
N TRP A 388 21.64 58.19 -52.12
CA TRP A 388 22.97 58.19 -52.71
C TRP A 388 24.03 58.78 -51.78
N TYR A 389 25.23 58.23 -51.84
CA TYR A 389 26.38 58.65 -51.05
C TYR A 389 27.60 58.83 -51.95
N ALA A 390 28.44 59.82 -51.64
CA ALA A 390 29.75 60.02 -52.26
C ALA A 390 30.84 59.99 -51.17
N ASN A 391 31.79 59.06 -51.28
CA ASN A 391 32.77 58.73 -50.22
C ASN A 391 32.11 58.56 -48.84
N GLY A 392 30.97 57.88 -48.79
CA GLY A 392 30.25 57.62 -47.54
C GLY A 392 29.37 58.76 -47.02
N LYS A 393 29.47 59.98 -47.58
CA LYS A 393 28.59 61.11 -47.21
C LYS A 393 27.34 61.17 -48.08
N VAL A 394 26.16 61.33 -47.47
CA VAL A 394 24.88 61.48 -48.18
C VAL A 394 24.95 62.65 -49.16
N ILE A 395 24.46 62.43 -50.38
CA ILE A 395 24.25 63.48 -51.37
C ILE A 395 22.84 64.03 -51.15
N LYS A 396 22.75 65.26 -50.63
CA LYS A 396 21.46 65.90 -50.33
C LYS A 396 20.53 65.88 -51.55
N ASN A 397 19.27 65.51 -51.32
CA ASN A 397 18.19 65.42 -52.32
C ASN A 397 18.42 64.41 -53.46
N ALA A 398 19.43 63.54 -53.37
CA ALA A 398 19.62 62.45 -54.31
C ALA A 398 18.84 61.21 -53.84
N THR A 399 17.55 61.18 -54.17
CA THR A 399 16.62 60.10 -53.76
C THR A 399 16.01 59.31 -54.91
N LYS A 400 16.37 59.64 -56.15
CA LYS A 400 15.84 58.98 -57.35
C LYS A 400 16.70 57.76 -57.73
N LYS A 401 16.14 56.84 -58.53
CA LYS A 401 16.87 55.71 -59.17
C LYS A 401 18.03 56.15 -60.10
N ARG A 402 18.23 57.46 -60.26
CA ARG A 402 19.24 58.07 -61.11
C ARG A 402 19.90 59.24 -60.38
N LEU A 403 21.16 59.49 -60.69
CA LEU A 403 21.94 60.60 -60.14
C LEU A 403 22.78 61.24 -61.24
N THR A 404 22.58 62.54 -61.48
CA THR A 404 23.46 63.35 -62.33
C THR A 404 24.70 63.77 -61.54
N LEU A 405 25.88 63.42 -62.03
CA LEU A 405 27.15 63.65 -61.37
C LEU A 405 27.58 65.10 -61.55
N LYS A 406 27.71 65.84 -60.45
CA LYS A 406 28.17 67.24 -60.46
C LYS A 406 29.67 67.29 -60.18
N LYS A 407 30.29 68.45 -60.38
CA LYS A 407 31.72 68.70 -60.06
C LYS A 407 32.09 68.27 -58.63
N LYS A 408 31.14 68.39 -57.68
CA LYS A 408 31.29 67.94 -56.27
C LYS A 408 31.49 66.42 -56.09
N GLN A 409 31.20 65.60 -57.10
CA GLN A 409 31.40 64.16 -57.10
C GLN A 409 32.72 63.73 -57.78
N LEU A 410 33.44 64.63 -58.45
CA LEU A 410 34.73 64.32 -59.09
C LEU A 410 35.70 63.67 -58.09
N GLY A 411 36.34 62.57 -58.49
CA GLY A 411 37.28 61.80 -57.66
C GLY A 411 36.64 60.97 -56.55
N LYS A 412 35.32 61.05 -56.31
CA LYS A 412 34.62 60.30 -55.26
C LYS A 412 34.09 58.97 -55.77
N ARG A 413 33.99 57.99 -54.87
CA ARG A 413 33.31 56.70 -55.10
C ARG A 413 31.88 56.81 -54.62
N LEU A 414 30.94 56.24 -55.37
CA LEU A 414 29.52 56.31 -55.07
C LEU A 414 29.04 54.99 -54.44
N THR A 415 28.07 55.09 -53.55
CA THR A 415 27.21 53.96 -53.13
C THR A 415 25.77 54.43 -53.10
N VAL A 416 24.84 53.51 -53.28
CA VAL A 416 23.41 53.75 -53.06
C VAL A 416 22.86 52.73 -52.07
N VAL A 417 22.04 53.19 -51.13
CA VAL A 417 21.19 52.31 -50.31
C VAL A 417 19.81 52.27 -50.95
N VAL A 418 19.32 51.06 -51.18
CA VAL A 418 17.96 50.80 -51.65
C VAL A 418 17.16 50.23 -50.50
N THR A 419 16.06 50.86 -50.15
CA THR A 419 15.14 50.40 -49.10
C THR A 419 13.86 49.89 -49.72
N ALA A 420 13.51 48.65 -49.44
CA ALA A 420 12.28 47.98 -49.82
C ALA A 420 11.24 48.11 -48.68
N SER A 421 9.98 48.38 -49.06
CA SER A 421 8.86 48.49 -48.12
C SER A 421 7.57 47.95 -48.76
N ALA A 422 6.74 47.28 -47.96
CA ALA A 422 5.40 46.83 -48.33
C ALA A 422 4.51 46.78 -47.06
N PRO A 423 3.18 46.86 -47.18
CA PRO A 423 2.27 46.70 -46.04
C PRO A 423 2.54 45.38 -45.29
N SER A 424 2.56 45.44 -43.96
CA SER A 424 2.81 44.29 -43.08
C SER A 424 4.19 43.64 -43.19
N TYR A 425 5.15 44.30 -43.85
CA TYR A 425 6.57 43.92 -43.85
C TYR A 425 7.41 44.99 -43.15
N GLU A 426 8.43 44.56 -42.41
CA GLU A 426 9.47 45.45 -41.91
C GLU A 426 10.30 46.00 -43.08
N SER A 427 10.64 47.30 -43.06
CA SER A 427 11.46 47.90 -44.11
C SER A 427 12.87 47.31 -44.14
N PHE A 428 13.36 46.95 -45.33
CA PHE A 428 14.66 46.28 -45.48
C PHE A 428 15.57 47.03 -46.45
N SER A 429 16.81 47.30 -46.03
CA SER A 429 17.76 48.11 -46.80
C SER A 429 18.99 47.32 -47.26
N VAL A 430 19.35 47.45 -48.54
CA VAL A 430 20.56 46.86 -49.12
C VAL A 430 21.43 47.95 -49.73
N ARG A 431 22.73 47.95 -49.39
CA ARG A 431 23.72 48.88 -49.94
C ARG A 431 24.43 48.26 -51.15
N SER A 432 24.57 49.06 -52.21
CA SER A 432 25.38 48.71 -53.39
C SER A 432 26.85 48.56 -53.05
N LYS A 433 27.60 47.84 -53.91
CA LYS A 433 29.07 47.94 -53.90
C LYS A 433 29.51 49.38 -54.21
N ARG A 434 30.71 49.76 -53.75
CA ARG A 434 31.33 51.06 -54.07
C ARG A 434 31.73 51.11 -55.54
N SER A 435 31.34 52.16 -56.25
CA SER A 435 31.76 52.37 -57.64
C SER A 435 33.27 52.67 -57.74
N PRO A 436 33.86 52.62 -58.95
CA PRO A 436 35.10 53.36 -59.27
C PRO A 436 34.97 54.87 -59.00
N LYS A 437 36.09 55.60 -59.01
CA LYS A 437 36.10 57.06 -58.84
C LYS A 437 35.44 57.74 -60.05
N VAL A 438 34.66 58.79 -59.79
CA VAL A 438 34.09 59.65 -60.86
C VAL A 438 35.20 60.45 -61.55
N THR A 439 35.18 60.47 -62.88
CA THR A 439 36.14 61.16 -63.75
C THR A 439 35.61 62.49 -64.29
N GLY A 440 36.51 63.31 -64.84
CA GLY A 440 36.25 64.65 -65.37
C GLY A 440 35.54 64.69 -66.72
#